data_AF-A0A355X647-F1
#
_entry.id   AF-A0A355X647-F1
#
_cell.length_a   1.000
_cell.length_b   1.000
_cell.length_c   1.000
_cell.angle_alpha   90.00
_cell.angle_beta   90.00
_cell.angle_gamma   90.00
#
_symmetry.space_group_name_H-M   'P 1'
#
loop_
_entity.id
_entity.type
_entity.pdbx_description
1 polymer ?
#
loop_
_entity_poly.entity_id
_entity_poly.type
_entity_poly.pdbx_seq_one_letter_code
_entity_poly.pdbx_strand_id
1 'polypeptide(L)'
;KGFWDKYDCKVHKWFYDRKRYAVVISASPDFLLDEIQKRLGFDKLICTRHNSKTGIIIGENCRDEEKVNRLYQEFDKDSINVIDVYSDSLTHDKPIFSLGKNCYHIVNSEKIPFHFDEVYTK
;
A
#
# COMPACT_ATOMS: atom_id res chain seq x y z
N LYS A 1 -3.64 11.92 -23.23
CA LYS A 1 -3.24 12.04 -21.80
C LYS A 1 -3.77 10.81 -21.08
N GLY A 2 -2.90 10.05 -20.43
CA GLY A 2 -3.26 8.92 -19.59
C GLY A 2 -3.87 9.38 -18.26
N PHE A 3 -4.36 8.43 -17.47
CA PHE A 3 -4.93 8.71 -16.14
C PHE A 3 -3.93 9.46 -15.25
N TRP A 4 -2.70 8.97 -15.16
CA TRP A 4 -1.68 9.53 -14.27
C TRP A 4 -1.14 10.89 -14.70
N ASP A 5 -1.31 11.31 -15.96
CA ASP A 5 -0.96 12.67 -16.40
C ASP A 5 -1.80 13.75 -15.71
N LYS A 6 -2.96 13.38 -15.15
CA LYS A 6 -3.88 14.29 -14.46
C LYS A 6 -3.79 14.17 -12.94
N TYR A 7 -3.37 13.01 -12.44
CA TYR A 7 -3.51 12.64 -11.03
C TYR A 7 -2.21 12.38 -10.29
N ASP A 8 -1.06 12.36 -10.97
CA ASP A 8 0.25 12.27 -10.31
C ASP A 8 0.48 13.40 -9.29
N CYS A 9 -0.10 14.58 -9.52
CA CYS A 9 -0.11 15.71 -8.59
C CYS A 9 -0.78 15.40 -7.23
N LYS A 10 -1.55 14.31 -7.13
CA LYS A 10 -2.16 13.84 -5.88
C LYS A 10 -1.24 12.97 -5.04
N VAL A 11 -0.11 12.51 -5.60
CA VAL A 11 0.90 11.78 -4.85
C VAL A 11 1.52 12.74 -3.83
N HIS A 12 1.45 12.38 -2.56
CA HIS A 12 1.94 13.26 -1.50
C HIS A 12 3.44 13.50 -1.60
N LYS A 13 3.88 14.74 -1.41
CA LYS A 13 5.30 15.15 -1.55
C LYS A 13 6.24 14.32 -0.66
N TRP A 14 5.80 13.97 0.55
CA TRP A 14 6.59 13.15 1.47
C TRP A 14 6.84 11.74 0.93
N PHE A 15 6.02 11.25 0.01
CA PHE A 15 6.26 9.97 -0.65
C PHE A 15 7.47 10.02 -1.57
N TYR A 16 7.97 11.18 -2.00
CA TYR A 16 9.19 11.26 -2.81
C TYR A 16 10.46 11.21 -1.95
N ASP A 17 10.39 11.57 -0.67
CA ASP A 17 11.52 11.57 0.29
C ASP A 17 11.65 10.22 1.03
N ARG A 18 11.45 9.11 0.31
CA ARG A 18 11.57 7.76 0.86
C ARG A 18 13.05 7.44 1.08
N LYS A 19 13.41 7.00 2.28
CA LYS A 19 14.80 6.66 2.65
C LYS A 19 15.06 5.15 2.73
N ARG A 20 14.02 4.34 2.67
CA ARG A 20 14.07 2.87 2.78
C ARG A 20 13.32 2.25 1.61
N TYR A 21 13.58 0.97 1.40
CA TYR A 21 12.84 0.14 0.45
C TYR A 21 11.34 0.29 0.68
N ALA A 22 10.62 0.73 -0.35
CA ALA A 22 9.22 1.09 -0.26
C ALA A 22 8.34 0.08 -1.00
N VAL A 23 7.38 -0.48 -0.27
CA VAL A 23 6.32 -1.34 -0.82
C VAL A 23 5.02 -0.55 -0.86
N VAL A 24 4.41 -0.45 -2.03
CA VAL A 24 3.01 0.01 -2.17
C VAL A 24 2.13 -1.22 -2.26
N ILE A 25 1.20 -1.36 -1.31
CA ILE A 25 0.28 -2.49 -1.24
C ILE A 25 -1.19 -2.03 -1.28
N SER A 26 -1.95 -2.45 -2.30
CA SER A 26 -3.25 -1.85 -2.61
C SER A 26 -4.26 -2.82 -3.21
N ALA A 27 -5.53 -2.68 -2.84
CA ALA A 27 -6.66 -3.38 -3.46
C ALA A 27 -6.97 -2.88 -4.88
N SER A 28 -6.35 -1.78 -5.31
CA SER A 28 -6.54 -1.22 -6.66
C SER A 28 -5.91 -2.11 -7.74
N PRO A 29 -6.35 -1.99 -9.00
CA PRO A 29 -5.85 -2.81 -10.10
C PRO A 29 -4.39 -2.55 -10.46
N ASP A 30 -3.69 -3.63 -10.81
CA ASP A 30 -2.33 -3.61 -11.38
C ASP A 30 -2.19 -2.74 -12.63
N PHE A 31 -3.09 -2.85 -13.60
CA PHE A 31 -3.01 -2.03 -14.83
C PHE A 31 -3.06 -0.52 -14.57
N LEU A 32 -3.63 -0.09 -13.43
CA LEU A 32 -3.60 1.29 -13.00
C LEU A 32 -2.29 1.62 -12.28
N LEU A 33 -1.86 0.76 -11.36
CA LEU A 33 -0.72 1.06 -10.47
C LEU A 33 0.65 0.79 -11.09
N ASP A 34 0.75 -0.11 -12.08
CA ASP A 34 1.99 -0.43 -12.79
C ASP A 34 2.60 0.81 -13.46
N GLU A 35 1.75 1.70 -13.98
CA GLU A 35 2.19 2.94 -14.62
C GLU A 35 2.80 3.91 -13.60
N ILE A 36 2.13 4.14 -12.46
CA ILE A 36 2.62 5.08 -11.45
C ILE A 36 3.84 4.54 -10.72
N GLN A 37 3.98 3.21 -10.57
CA GLN A 37 5.23 2.61 -10.09
C GLN A 37 6.41 3.00 -10.96
N LYS A 38 6.29 2.86 -12.29
CA LYS A 38 7.36 3.22 -13.23
C LYS A 38 7.69 4.71 -13.19
N ARG A 39 6.68 5.58 -13.05
CA ARG A 39 6.86 7.04 -12.95
C ARG A 39 7.57 7.47 -11.67
N LEU A 40 7.18 6.88 -10.53
CA LEU A 40 7.66 7.29 -9.20
C LEU A 40 8.87 6.50 -8.71
N GLY A 41 9.20 5.38 -9.35
CA GLY A 41 10.35 4.55 -9.04
C GLY A 41 10.35 4.02 -7.60
N PHE A 42 9.21 3.59 -7.07
CA PHE A 42 9.18 2.87 -5.79
C PHE A 42 9.45 1.37 -6.00
N ASP A 43 10.04 0.74 -4.99
CA ASP A 43 10.76 -0.52 -5.16
C ASP A 43 9.86 -1.71 -5.46
N LYS A 44 8.70 -1.80 -4.78
CA LYS A 44 7.76 -2.91 -4.97
C LYS A 44 6.31 -2.46 -5.01
N LEU A 45 5.57 -3.01 -5.96
CA LEU A 45 4.12 -2.94 -6.03
C LEU A 45 3.53 -4.33 -5.74
N ILE A 46 2.58 -4.38 -4.81
CA ILE A 46 1.74 -5.55 -4.54
C ILE A 46 0.29 -5.08 -4.66
N CYS A 47 -0.48 -5.64 -5.59
CA CYS A 47 -1.84 -5.18 -5.81
C CYS A 47 -2.75 -6.26 -6.39
N THR A 48 -4.03 -5.92 -6.59
CA THR A 48 -5.02 -6.82 -7.18
C THR A 48 -4.70 -7.05 -8.66
N ARG A 49 -4.46 -8.31 -9.01
CA ARG A 49 -4.09 -8.71 -10.37
C ARG A 49 -5.34 -8.89 -11.22
N HIS A 50 -5.29 -8.41 -12.45
CA HIS A 50 -6.43 -8.52 -13.36
C HIS A 50 -6.01 -9.15 -14.68
N ASN A 51 -6.94 -9.86 -15.30
CA ASN A 51 -6.80 -10.29 -16.68
C ASN A 51 -6.95 -9.06 -17.59
N SER A 52 -5.91 -8.72 -18.34
CA SER A 52 -5.89 -7.52 -19.18
C SER A 52 -6.92 -7.53 -20.32
N LYS A 53 -7.48 -8.69 -20.68
CA LYS A 53 -8.49 -8.83 -21.73
C LYS A 53 -9.91 -8.74 -21.19
N THR A 54 -10.16 -9.33 -20.01
CA THR A 54 -11.52 -9.46 -19.47
C THR A 54 -11.82 -8.53 -18.30
N GLY A 55 -10.79 -7.95 -17.68
CA GLY A 55 -10.93 -7.14 -16.46
C GLY A 55 -11.31 -7.96 -15.21
N ILE A 56 -11.32 -9.29 -15.30
CA ILE A 56 -11.63 -10.17 -14.17
C ILE A 56 -10.41 -10.28 -13.25
N ILE A 57 -10.62 -10.25 -11.94
CA ILE A 57 -9.58 -10.46 -10.94
C ILE A 57 -8.98 -11.86 -11.11
N ILE A 58 -7.66 -11.94 -11.11
CA ILE A 58 -6.91 -13.21 -11.06
C ILE A 58 -6.52 -13.46 -9.60
N GLY A 59 -7.11 -14.48 -8.99
CA GLY A 59 -6.96 -14.78 -7.57
C GLY A 59 -7.84 -13.87 -6.71
N GLU A 60 -7.30 -13.40 -5.59
CA GLU A 60 -8.04 -12.61 -4.60
C GLU A 60 -7.84 -11.10 -4.74
N ASN A 61 -8.77 -10.33 -4.20
CA ASN A 61 -8.62 -8.89 -4.04
C ASN A 61 -7.61 -8.58 -2.92
N CYS A 62 -6.63 -7.71 -3.17
CA CYS A 62 -5.56 -7.36 -2.22
C CYS A 62 -6.07 -6.41 -1.12
N ARG A 63 -6.93 -6.93 -0.24
CA ARG A 63 -7.62 -6.19 0.83
C ARG A 63 -7.53 -6.95 2.15
N ASP A 64 -7.59 -6.22 3.26
CA ASP A 64 -7.61 -6.80 4.61
C ASP A 64 -6.40 -7.75 4.80
N GLU A 65 -6.62 -8.98 5.30
CA GLU A 65 -5.56 -9.97 5.56
C GLU A 65 -4.77 -10.36 4.31
N GLU A 66 -5.37 -10.26 3.12
CA GLU A 66 -4.70 -10.62 1.87
C GLU A 66 -3.51 -9.69 1.58
N LYS A 67 -3.52 -8.46 2.10
CA LYS A 67 -2.33 -7.58 2.04
C LYS A 67 -1.15 -8.21 2.79
N VAL A 68 -1.40 -8.71 4.00
CA VAL A 68 -0.36 -9.35 4.83
C VAL A 68 0.13 -10.63 4.17
N ASN A 69 -0.78 -11.47 3.69
CA ASN A 69 -0.43 -12.72 3.01
C ASN A 69 0.49 -12.49 1.82
N ARG A 70 0.16 -11.53 0.93
CA ARG A 70 0.98 -11.24 -0.24
C ARG A 70 2.32 -10.62 0.10
N LEU A 71 2.38 -9.78 1.14
CA LEU A 71 3.65 -9.24 1.61
C LEU A 71 4.60 -10.36 2.03
N TYR A 72 4.11 -11.35 2.78
CA TYR A 72 4.91 -12.49 3.22
C TYR A 72 5.22 -13.48 2.10
N GLN A 73 4.33 -13.65 1.12
CA GLN A 73 4.66 -14.44 -0.08
C GLN A 73 5.80 -13.82 -0.88
N GLU A 74 5.88 -12.49 -0.93
CA GLU A 74 6.90 -11.78 -1.68
C GLU A 74 8.26 -11.79 -0.98
N PHE A 75 8.30 -11.57 0.33
CA PHE A 75 9.55 -11.32 1.04
C PHE A 75 9.90 -12.34 2.14
N ASP A 76 9.09 -13.36 2.38
CA ASP A 76 9.19 -14.22 3.58
C ASP A 76 9.01 -13.45 4.90
N LYS A 77 8.17 -13.96 5.78
CA LYS A 77 7.76 -13.28 7.02
C LYS A 77 8.95 -12.99 7.94
N ASP A 78 9.88 -13.93 8.04
CA ASP A 78 10.99 -13.84 8.99
C ASP A 78 12.17 -13.03 8.44
N SER A 79 12.11 -12.61 7.17
CA SER A 79 13.19 -11.85 6.51
C SER A 79 12.95 -10.34 6.51
N ILE A 80 11.71 -9.89 6.79
CA ILE A 80 11.34 -8.48 6.74
C ILE A 80 11.02 -7.88 8.11
N ASN A 81 11.26 -6.57 8.20
CA ASN A 81 10.90 -5.76 9.35
C ASN A 81 10.15 -4.52 8.87
N VAL A 82 8.84 -4.48 9.09
CA VAL A 82 7.99 -3.36 8.63
C VAL A 82 8.11 -2.21 9.64
N ILE A 83 8.77 -1.13 9.23
CA ILE A 83 9.06 0.01 10.13
C ILE A 83 7.90 1.00 10.14
N ASP A 84 7.51 1.52 8.98
CA ASP A 84 6.51 2.58 8.85
C ASP A 84 5.37 2.11 7.95
N VAL A 85 4.12 2.21 8.43
CA VAL A 85 2.91 1.88 7.67
C VAL A 85 2.06 3.14 7.50
N TYR A 86 1.64 3.39 6.26
CA TYR A 86 0.82 4.54 5.87
C TYR A 86 -0.46 4.05 5.21
N SER A 87 -1.62 4.46 5.71
CA SER A 87 -2.91 4.19 5.05
C SER A 87 -3.97 5.21 5.43
N ASP A 88 -4.86 5.52 4.49
CA ASP A 88 -6.05 6.34 4.67
C ASP A 88 -7.25 5.54 5.22
N SER A 89 -7.15 4.22 5.36
CA SER A 89 -8.24 3.36 5.82
C SER A 89 -7.88 2.60 7.10
N LEU A 90 -8.34 3.09 8.26
CA LEU A 90 -8.16 2.37 9.54
C LEU A 90 -8.90 1.02 9.58
N THR A 91 -10.01 0.86 8.86
CA THR A 91 -10.79 -0.38 8.93
C THR A 91 -10.15 -1.49 8.10
N HIS A 92 -9.94 -1.26 6.80
CA HIS A 92 -9.45 -2.30 5.89
C HIS A 92 -7.96 -2.59 6.03
N ASP A 93 -7.18 -1.62 6.51
CA ASP A 93 -5.73 -1.78 6.61
C ASP A 93 -5.28 -2.07 8.04
N LYS A 94 -6.22 -2.38 8.95
CA LYS A 94 -5.89 -2.89 10.28
C LYS A 94 -4.86 -4.03 10.21
N PRO A 95 -4.98 -5.05 9.33
CA PRO A 95 -4.00 -6.14 9.30
C PRO A 95 -2.59 -5.68 8.96
N ILE A 96 -2.42 -4.78 7.97
CA ILE A 96 -1.09 -4.30 7.61
C ILE A 96 -0.51 -3.34 8.66
N PHE A 97 -1.37 -2.53 9.33
CA PHE A 97 -0.94 -1.71 10.46
C PHE A 97 -0.38 -2.55 11.61
N SER A 98 -0.89 -3.78 11.82
CA SER A 98 -0.39 -4.66 12.88
C SER A 98 1.08 -5.07 12.71
N LEU A 99 1.64 -4.92 11.51
CA LEU A 99 3.04 -5.24 11.23
C LEU A 99 3.99 -4.08 11.51
N GLY A 100 3.48 -2.84 11.50
CA GLY A 100 4.28 -1.63 11.54
C GLY A 100 4.76 -1.28 12.94
N LYS A 101 6.03 -0.86 13.07
CA LYS A 101 6.51 -0.22 14.31
C LYS A 101 5.92 1.17 14.52
N ASN A 102 5.76 1.92 13.43
CA ASN A 102 5.11 3.22 13.42
C ASN A 102 3.93 3.18 12.45
N CYS A 103 2.76 3.61 12.92
CA CYS A 103 1.54 3.67 12.12
C CYS A 103 1.13 5.12 11.86
N TYR A 104 0.81 5.42 10.61
CA TYR A 104 0.38 6.74 10.16
C TYR A 104 -0.95 6.64 9.44
N HIS A 105 -1.97 7.25 10.02
CA HIS A 105 -3.25 7.45 9.35
C HIS A 105 -3.17 8.68 8.44
N ILE A 106 -3.50 8.51 7.16
CA ILE A 106 -3.45 9.60 6.20
C ILE A 106 -4.80 10.30 6.13
N VAL A 107 -4.86 11.53 6.62
CA VAL A 107 -6.08 12.37 6.59
C VAL A 107 -5.75 13.68 5.92
N ASN A 108 -6.51 14.06 4.89
CA ASN A 108 -6.32 15.32 4.17
C ASN A 108 -4.86 15.58 3.73
N SER A 109 -4.14 14.52 3.32
CA SER A 109 -2.72 14.54 2.93
C SER A 109 -1.69 14.65 4.08
N GLU A 110 -2.14 14.66 5.33
CA GLU A 110 -1.28 14.70 6.51
C GLU A 110 -1.05 13.32 7.11
N LYS A 111 0.13 13.11 7.68
CA LYS A 111 0.52 11.87 8.38
C LYS A 111 0.19 12.03 9.86
N ILE A 112 -0.91 11.43 10.31
CA ILE A 112 -1.31 11.42 11.73
C ILE A 112 -0.73 10.16 12.38
N PRO A 113 0.30 10.26 13.23
CA PRO A 113 0.83 9.10 13.94
C PRO A 113 -0.20 8.59 14.95
N PHE A 114 -0.29 7.27 15.11
CA PHE A 114 -1.10 6.64 16.15
C PHE A 114 -0.45 5.35 16.66
N HIS A 115 -0.82 4.93 17.87
CA HIS A 115 -0.43 3.65 18.43
C HIS A 115 -1.49 2.60 18.08
N PHE A 116 -1.05 1.46 17.52
CA PHE A 116 -1.94 0.39 17.07
C PHE A 116 -2.93 -0.05 18.16
N ASP A 117 -2.42 -0.30 19.36
CA ASP A 117 -3.23 -0.81 20.48
C ASP A 117 -4.31 0.20 20.91
N GLU A 118 -4.01 1.50 20.90
CA GLU A 118 -4.97 2.54 21.29
C GLU A 118 -6.20 2.60 20.37
N VAL A 119 -6.03 2.20 19.10
CA VAL A 119 -7.08 2.23 18.07
C VAL A 119 -7.82 0.89 17.96
N TYR A 120 -7.14 -0.24 18.16
CA TYR A 120 -7.68 -1.55 17.79
C TYR A 120 -7.88 -2.57 18.92
N THR A 121 -7.46 -2.27 20.15
CA THR A 121 -7.58 -3.22 21.30
C THR A 121 -8.63 -2.82 22.34
N LYS A 122 -9.50 -1.85 22.03
CA LYS A 122 -10.69 -1.53 22.84
C LYS A 122 -11.83 -2.52 22.63
#